data_AF-A0A937MXM0-F1
#
_entry.id   AF-A0A937MXM0-F1
#
_cell.length_a   1.000
_cell.length_b   1.000
_cell.length_c   1.000
_cell.angle_alpha   90.00
_cell.angle_beta   90.00
_cell.angle_gamma   90.00
#
_symmetry.space_group_name_H-M   'P 1'
#
loop_
_entity.id
_entity.type
_entity.pdbx_description
1 polymer ?
#
loop_
_entity_poly.entity_id
_entity_poly.type
_entity_poly.pdbx_seq_one_letter_code
_entity_poly.pdbx_strand_id
1 'polypeptide(L)' 'MSDNEEKYGLMDWIGSVIGIVVAGFIVFILIWPMIDPTPDKSSSLKENIHKATGK' A
#
# COMPACT_ATOMS: atom_id res chain seq x y z
N MET A 1 40.73 -3.56 -12.01
CA MET A 1 40.03 -4.50 -11.11
C MET A 1 39.36 -3.79 -9.93
N SER A 2 39.10 -2.46 -9.99
CA SER A 2 38.57 -1.67 -8.86
C SER A 2 37.10 -1.26 -9.05
N ASP A 3 36.70 -0.92 -10.28
CA ASP A 3 35.40 -0.26 -10.52
C ASP A 3 34.17 -1.18 -10.38
N ASN A 4 34.37 -2.50 -10.38
CA ASN A 4 33.26 -3.46 -10.28
C ASN A 4 32.82 -3.66 -8.82
N GLU A 5 33.75 -3.74 -7.86
CA GLU A 5 33.42 -3.90 -6.44
C GLU A 5 32.64 -2.69 -5.89
N GLU A 6 33.02 -1.48 -6.31
CA GLU A 6 32.31 -0.24 -5.93
C GLU A 6 30.88 -0.21 -6.50
N LYS A 7 30.70 -0.65 -7.75
CA LYS A 7 29.37 -0.76 -8.37
C LYS A 7 28.48 -1.78 -7.68
N TYR A 8 29.03 -2.93 -7.29
CA TYR A 8 28.28 -3.94 -6.53
C TYR A 8 27.87 -3.41 -5.15
N GLY A 9 28.75 -2.69 -4.46
CA GLY A 9 28.43 -2.05 -3.18
C GLY A 9 27.34 -0.98 -3.29
N LEU A 10 27.35 -0.18 -4.36
CA LEU A 10 26.29 0.81 -4.63
C LEU A 10 24.95 0.15 -4.95
N MET A 11 24.94 -0.95 -5.71
CA MET A 11 23.71 -1.69 -6.02
C MET A 11 23.10 -2.33 -4.76
N ASP A 12 23.92 -2.84 -3.85
CA ASP A 12 23.45 -3.42 -2.59
C ASP A 12 22.83 -2.36 -1.67
N TRP A 13 23.46 -1.16 -1.60
CA TRP A 13 22.91 -0.03 -0.87
C TRP A 13 21.56 0.46 -1.45
N ILE A 14 21.46 0.60 -2.78
CA ILE A 14 20.20 0.95 -3.46
C ILE A 14 19.13 -0.11 -3.18
N GLY A 15 19.48 -1.40 -3.25
CA GLY A 15 18.55 -2.50 -2.99
C GLY A 15 18.00 -2.47 -1.57
N SER A 16 18.88 -2.21 -0.59
CA SER A 16 18.49 -2.09 0.82
C SER A 16 17.56 -0.89 1.06
N VAL A 17 17.88 0.28 0.48
CA VAL A 17 17.02 1.48 0.58
C VAL A 17 15.65 1.25 -0.04
N ILE A 18 15.60 0.64 -1.24
CA ILE A 18 14.34 0.29 -1.90
C ILE A 18 13.54 -0.70 -1.03
N GLY A 19 14.20 -1.71 -0.47
CA GLY A 19 13.57 -2.70 0.42
C GLY A 19 12.89 -2.06 1.63
N ILE A 20 13.55 -1.10 2.28
CA ILE A 20 13.00 -0.35 3.42
C ILE A 20 11.76 0.46 3.00
N VAL A 21 11.85 1.17 1.87
CA VAL A 21 10.73 1.98 1.35
C VAL A 21 9.53 1.10 1.00
N VAL A 22 9.76 -0.04 0.34
CA VAL A 22 8.70 -0.99 -0.03
C VAL A 22 8.07 -1.63 1.21
N ALA A 23 8.87 -2.09 2.17
CA ALA A 23 8.35 -2.65 3.42
C ALA A 23 7.50 -1.62 4.19
N GLY A 24 7.98 -0.38 4.28
CA GLY A 24 7.23 0.72 4.89
C GLY A 24 5.91 1.01 4.15
N PHE A 25 5.92 0.99 2.83
CA PHE A 25 4.73 1.22 2.01
C PHE A 25 3.69 0.10 2.16
N ILE A 26 4.11 -1.16 2.25
CA ILE A 26 3.21 -2.29 2.51
C ILE A 26 2.54 -2.12 3.88
N VAL A 27 3.33 -1.84 4.92
CA VAL A 27 2.80 -1.60 6.28
C VAL A 27 1.87 -0.40 6.29
N PHE A 28 2.21 0.67 5.57
CA PHE A 28 1.37 1.85 5.43
C PHE A 28 0.02 1.52 4.80
N ILE A 29 -0.04 0.78 3.69
CA ILE A 29 -1.31 0.38 3.06
C ILE A 29 -2.15 -0.48 4.01
N LEU A 30 -1.52 -1.36 4.80
CA LEU A 30 -2.24 -2.21 5.75
C LEU A 30 -2.83 -1.43 6.93
N ILE A 31 -2.11 -0.40 7.41
CA ILE A 31 -2.55 0.45 8.51
C ILE A 31 -3.50 1.55 8.03
N TRP A 32 -3.36 2.01 6.78
CA TRP A 32 -4.17 3.05 6.17
C TRP A 32 -5.68 2.91 6.40
N PRO A 33 -6.33 1.74 6.14
CA PRO A 33 -7.76 1.57 6.37
C PRO A 33 -8.17 1.58 7.86
N MET A 34 -7.21 1.46 8.79
CA MET A 34 -7.49 1.58 10.22
C MET A 34 -7.50 3.04 10.67
N ILE A 35 -6.68 3.89 10.05
CA ILE A 35 -6.58 5.33 10.36
C ILE A 35 -7.66 6.12 9.63
N ASP A 36 -7.82 5.86 8.33
CA ASP A 36 -8.89 6.40 7.51
C ASP A 36 -9.71 5.24 6.95
N PRO A 37 -10.65 4.71 7.74
CA PRO A 37 -11.58 3.72 7.24
C PRO A 37 -12.32 4.38 6.09
N THR A 38 -12.01 3.95 4.86
CA THR A 38 -12.73 4.39 3.66
C THR A 38 -14.21 4.29 4.00
N PRO A 39 -14.94 5.42 4.08
CA PRO A 39 -16.28 5.43 4.60
C PRO A 39 -17.06 4.46 3.75
N ASP A 40 -17.71 3.52 4.43
CA ASP A 40 -18.36 2.35 3.88
C ASP A 40 -19.37 2.79 2.80
N LYS A 41 -18.88 2.96 1.56
CA LYS A 41 -19.69 3.34 0.41
C LYS A 41 -20.64 2.20 0.00
N SER A 42 -20.70 1.12 0.78
CA SER A 42 -21.82 0.19 0.74
C SER A 42 -23.16 0.87 1.03
N SER A 43 -23.18 2.09 1.58
CA SER A 43 -24.40 2.89 1.74
C SER A 43 -25.17 3.06 0.43
N SER A 44 -24.52 3.24 -0.73
CA SER A 44 -25.23 3.38 -2.01
C SER A 44 -25.82 2.05 -2.50
N LEU A 45 -25.15 0.93 -2.22
CA LEU A 45 -25.65 -0.41 -2.55
C LEU A 45 -26.81 -0.81 -1.61
N LYS A 46 -26.66 -0.53 -0.31
CA LYS A 46 -27.65 -0.81 0.73
C LYS A 46 -28.89 0.07 0.60
N GLU A 47 -28.73 1.34 0.23
CA GLU A 47 -29.81 2.27 -0.06
C GLU A 47 -30.56 1.88 -1.34
N ASN A 48 -29.86 1.46 -2.40
CA ASN A 48 -30.51 1.02 -3.64
C ASN A 48 -31.20 -0.34 -3.50
N ILE A 49 -30.64 -1.28 -2.73
CA ILE A 49 -31.31 -2.56 -2.43
C ILE A 49 -32.55 -2.32 -1.57
N HIS A 50 -32.51 -1.42 -0.59
CA HIS A 50 -33.68 -1.07 0.21
C HIS A 50 -34.78 -0.39 -0.63
N LYS A 51 -34.41 0.56 -1.51
CA LYS A 51 -35.33 1.19 -2.48
C LYS A 51 -35.91 0.18 -3.49
N ALA A 52 -35.14 -0.81 -3.92
CA ALA A 52 -35.60 -1.85 -4.85
C ALA A 52 -36.42 -2.95 -4.16
N THR A 53 -36.22 -3.20 -2.86
CA THR A 53 -36.91 -4.26 -2.10
C THR A 53 -38.18 -3.75 -1.39
N GLY A 54 -38.43 -2.44 -1.39
CA GLY A 54 -39.75 -1.86 -1.10
C GLY A 54 -40.40 -2.35 0.19
N LYS A 55 -39.74 -2.13 1.33
CA LYS A 55 -40.42 -2.11 2.64
C LYS A 55 -40.29 -0.73 3.25
#